data_AF-A0A261QID8-F1
#
_entry.id   AF-A0A261QID8-F1
#
_cell.length_a   1.000
_cell.length_b   1.000
_cell.length_c   1.000
_cell.angle_alpha   90.00
_cell.angle_beta   90.00
_cell.angle_gamma   90.00
#
_symmetry.space_group_name_H-M   'P 1'
#
loop_
_entity.id
_entity.type
_entity.pdbx_description
1 polymer ?
#
loop_
_entity_poly.entity_id
_entity_poly.type
_entity_poly.pdbx_seq_one_letter_code
_entity_poly.pdbx_strand_id
1 'polypeptide(L)'
;MIPILSVTFAILYAILASISVKFIIYSFKKKLSYELGFFVSSIFLGGFSFLFLRLDTPYFMLNSFLKAGVAISMVQLFLLPVLIILKRARKNIYMKVINRIDHII
;
A
#
# COMPACT_ATOMS: atom_id res chain seq x y z
N MET A 1 17.76 -1.11 -24.81
CA MET A 1 17.52 0.12 -24.02
C MET A 1 16.18 0.12 -23.25
N ILE A 2 15.08 -0.31 -23.87
CA ILE A 2 13.74 -0.40 -23.24
C ILE A 2 13.70 -1.19 -21.90
N PRO A 3 14.41 -2.34 -21.72
CA PRO A 3 14.31 -3.10 -20.47
C PRO A 3 14.94 -2.39 -19.27
N ILE A 4 16.05 -1.66 -19.47
CA ILE A 4 16.72 -0.93 -18.39
C ILE A 4 15.82 0.20 -17.89
N LEU A 5 15.22 0.98 -18.80
CA LEU A 5 14.26 2.02 -18.44
C LEU A 5 13.05 1.44 -17.70
N SER A 6 12.52 0.29 -18.15
CA SER A 6 11.41 -0.39 -17.49
C SER A 6 11.74 -0.79 -16.05
N VAL A 7 12.94 -1.31 -15.81
CA VAL A 7 13.41 -1.69 -14.47
C VAL A 7 13.65 -0.45 -13.60
N THR A 8 14.29 0.59 -14.14
CA THR A 8 14.53 1.84 -13.41
C THR A 8 13.23 2.48 -12.94
N PHE A 9 12.22 2.58 -13.81
CA PHE A 9 10.92 3.12 -13.42
C PHE A 9 10.18 2.22 -12.42
N ALA A 10 10.29 0.89 -12.54
CA ALA A 10 9.69 -0.03 -11.58
C ALA A 10 10.29 0.13 -10.17
N ILE A 11 11.63 0.26 -10.08
CA ILE A 11 12.32 0.52 -8.81
C ILE A 11 11.91 1.87 -8.24
N LEU A 12 11.90 2.93 -9.07
CA LEU A 12 11.49 4.27 -8.65
C LEU A 12 10.06 4.27 -8.10
N TYR A 13 9.15 3.60 -8.80
CA TYR A 13 7.77 3.39 -8.38
C TYR A 13 7.70 2.66 -7.04
N ALA A 14 8.42 1.54 -6.88
CA ALA A 14 8.39 0.75 -5.64
C ALA A 14 8.89 1.56 -4.43
N ILE A 15 9.95 2.35 -4.60
CA ILE A 15 10.49 3.24 -3.57
C ILE A 15 9.46 4.31 -3.20
N LEU A 16 8.90 5.01 -4.19
CA LEU A 16 7.91 6.06 -3.95
C LEU A 16 6.65 5.50 -3.28
N ALA A 17 6.14 4.37 -3.77
CA ALA A 17 4.99 3.68 -3.20
C ALA A 17 5.21 3.32 -1.72
N SER A 18 6.37 2.74 -1.40
CA SER A 18 6.73 2.38 -0.03
C SER A 18 6.78 3.60 0.90
N ILE A 19 7.49 4.65 0.48
CA ILE A 19 7.62 5.90 1.27
C ILE A 19 6.25 6.55 1.48
N SER A 20 5.43 6.67 0.42
CA SER A 20 4.11 7.28 0.51
C SER A 20 3.19 6.51 1.45
N VAL A 21 3.13 5.17 1.33
CA VAL A 21 2.30 4.33 2.21
C VAL A 21 2.72 4.48 3.67
N LYS A 22 4.03 4.40 3.95
CA LYS A 22 4.56 4.55 5.32
C LYS A 22 4.23 5.93 5.90
N PHE A 23 4.42 6.99 5.13
CA PHE A 23 4.14 8.36 5.55
C PHE A 23 2.66 8.58 5.88
N ILE A 24 1.75 8.05 5.05
CA ILE A 24 0.31 8.15 5.29
C ILE A 24 -0.07 7.40 6.57
N ILE A 25 0.34 6.15 6.71
CA ILE A 25 0.00 5.33 7.88
C ILE A 25 0.53 5.98 9.17
N TYR A 26 1.78 6.44 9.17
CA TYR A 26 2.37 7.12 10.33
C TYR A 26 1.63 8.40 10.71
N SER A 27 1.29 9.23 9.71
CA SER A 27 0.56 10.49 9.94
C SER A 27 -0.82 10.27 10.56
N PHE A 28 -1.55 9.24 10.11
CA PHE A 28 -2.87 8.91 10.63
C PHE A 28 -2.82 8.18 11.97
N LYS A 29 -1.81 7.34 12.21
CA LYS A 29 -1.59 6.70 13.52
C LYS A 29 -1.39 7.75 14.62
N LYS A 30 -0.69 8.85 14.33
CA LYS A 30 -0.43 9.93 15.29
C LYS A 30 -1.66 10.79 15.62
N LYS A 31 -2.57 10.98 14.65
CA LYS A 31 -3.68 11.96 14.78
C LYS A 31 -5.08 11.36 14.92
N LEU A 32 -5.34 10.17 14.37
CA LEU A 32 -6.70 9.63 14.19
C LEU A 32 -6.79 8.15 14.57
N SER A 33 -6.50 7.26 13.62
CA SER A 33 -6.58 5.81 13.79
C SER A 33 -5.73 5.11 12.73
N TYR A 34 -5.22 3.94 13.07
CA TYR A 34 -4.40 3.14 12.16
C TYR A 34 -5.22 2.68 10.95
N GLU A 35 -6.49 2.33 11.16
CA GLU A 35 -7.39 1.80 10.14
C GLU A 35 -7.72 2.84 9.07
N LEU A 36 -7.93 4.10 9.47
CA LEU A 36 -8.08 5.19 8.50
C LEU A 36 -6.80 5.41 7.71
N GLY A 37 -5.63 5.34 8.36
CA GLY A 37 -4.34 5.43 7.68
C GLY A 37 -4.15 4.29 6.66
N PHE A 38 -4.51 3.08 7.05
CA PHE A 38 -4.48 1.90 6.20
C PHE A 38 -5.45 2.02 5.02
N PHE A 39 -6.69 2.49 5.25
CA PHE A 39 -7.66 2.74 4.19
C PHE A 39 -7.17 3.76 3.16
N VAL A 40 -6.71 4.92 3.65
CA VAL A 40 -6.25 6.02 2.80
C VAL A 40 -5.00 5.62 2.02
N SER A 41 -4.07 4.88 2.64
CA SER A 41 -2.87 4.39 1.94
C SER A 41 -3.22 3.37 0.87
N SER A 42 -4.19 2.48 1.11
CA SER A 42 -4.68 1.54 0.10
C SER A 42 -5.32 2.24 -1.09
N ILE A 43 -6.19 3.23 -0.85
CA ILE A 43 -6.81 4.02 -1.92
C ILE A 43 -5.74 4.78 -2.71
N PHE A 44 -4.80 5.43 -2.02
CA PHE A 44 -3.74 6.18 -2.67
C PHE A 44 -2.87 5.29 -3.55
N LEU A 45 -2.37 4.17 -3.01
CA LEU A 45 -1.53 3.22 -3.74
C LEU A 45 -2.29 2.64 -4.94
N GLY A 46 -3.55 2.26 -4.76
CA GLY A 46 -4.36 1.60 -5.78
C GLY A 46 -4.74 2.56 -6.89
N GLY A 47 -5.20 3.76 -6.52
CA GLY A 47 -5.53 4.84 -7.46
C GLY A 47 -4.32 5.31 -8.25
N PHE A 48 -3.18 5.51 -7.58
CA PHE A 48 -1.93 5.89 -8.22
C PHE A 48 -1.46 4.81 -9.21
N SER A 49 -1.46 3.55 -8.79
CA SER A 49 -1.09 2.42 -9.65
C SER A 49 -1.99 2.29 -10.87
N PHE A 50 -3.31 2.41 -10.68
CA PHE A 50 -4.29 2.30 -11.74
C PHE A 50 -4.18 3.45 -12.75
N LEU A 51 -3.93 4.67 -12.27
CA LEU A 51 -3.78 5.85 -13.12
C LEU A 51 -2.55 5.73 -14.03
N PHE A 52 -1.44 5.21 -13.53
CA PHE A 52 -0.25 4.93 -14.33
C PHE A 52 -0.43 3.75 -15.30
N LEU A 53 -1.16 2.70 -14.91
CA LEU A 53 -1.50 1.60 -15.83
C LEU A 53 -2.32 2.08 -17.02
N ARG A 54 -3.17 3.09 -16.83
CA ARG A 54 -4.00 3.65 -17.91
C ARG A 54 -3.20 4.39 -18.98
N LEU A 55 -1.96 4.78 -18.70
CA LEU A 55 -1.06 5.42 -19.67
C LEU A 55 -0.48 4.44 -20.72
N ASP A 56 -0.83 3.14 -20.61
CA ASP A 56 -0.51 2.07 -21.57
C ASP A 56 0.95 2.06 -22.05
N THR A 57 1.87 2.13 -21.09
CA THR A 57 3.31 2.19 -21.40
C THR A 57 3.84 0.82 -21.84
N PRO A 58 4.82 0.76 -22.78
CA PRO A 58 5.43 -0.49 -23.24
C PRO A 58 6.43 -1.10 -22.22
N TYR A 59 6.35 -0.72 -20.94
CA TYR A 59 7.29 -1.12 -19.90
C TYR A 59 6.76 -2.30 -19.08
N PHE A 60 7.06 -3.53 -19.52
CA PHE A 60 6.58 -4.77 -18.90
C PHE A 60 6.82 -4.87 -17.39
N MET A 61 8.03 -4.53 -16.92
CA MET A 61 8.40 -4.62 -15.49
C MET A 61 7.59 -3.62 -14.67
N LEU A 62 7.49 -2.37 -15.14
CA LEU A 62 6.71 -1.31 -14.49
C LEU A 62 5.23 -1.70 -14.39
N ASN A 63 4.65 -2.16 -15.50
CA ASN A 63 3.25 -2.60 -15.53
C ASN A 63 2.98 -3.75 -14.55
N SER A 64 3.94 -4.66 -14.37
CA SER A 64 3.82 -5.76 -13.41
C SER A 64 3.81 -5.24 -11.96
N PHE A 65 4.68 -4.29 -11.62
CA PHE A 65 4.70 -3.64 -10.30
C PHE A 65 3.46 -2.79 -10.03
N LEU A 66 2.96 -2.08 -11.04
CA LEU A 66 1.72 -1.31 -10.90
C LEU A 66 0.51 -2.25 -10.68
N LYS A 67 0.42 -3.36 -11.42
CA LYS A 67 -0.62 -4.39 -11.18
C LYS A 67 -0.52 -4.99 -9.78
N ALA A 68 0.71 -5.27 -9.31
CA ALA A 68 0.94 -5.71 -7.94
C ALA A 68 0.49 -4.65 -6.92
N GLY A 69 0.75 -3.36 -7.18
CA GLY A 69 0.27 -2.25 -6.36
C GLY A 69 -1.25 -2.22 -6.22
N VAL A 70 -1.98 -2.36 -7.34
CA VAL A 70 -3.46 -2.47 -7.33
C VAL A 70 -3.92 -3.69 -6.53
N ALA A 71 -3.30 -4.85 -6.75
CA ALA A 71 -3.65 -6.07 -6.03
C ALA A 71 -3.41 -5.94 -4.52
N ILE A 72 -2.27 -5.39 -4.11
CA ILE A 72 -1.94 -5.12 -2.70
C ILE A 72 -2.97 -4.18 -2.10
N SER A 73 -3.35 -3.10 -2.79
CA SER A 73 -4.39 -2.19 -2.33
C SER A 73 -5.74 -2.88 -2.12
N MET A 74 -6.16 -3.77 -3.03
CA MET A 74 -7.38 -4.54 -2.84
C MET A 74 -7.29 -5.45 -1.63
N VAL A 75 -6.19 -6.19 -1.47
CA VAL A 75 -5.97 -7.06 -0.30
C VAL A 75 -6.03 -6.26 1.00
N GLN A 76 -5.41 -5.08 1.04
CA GLN A 76 -5.48 -4.20 2.21
C GLN A 76 -6.92 -3.75 2.52
N LEU A 77 -7.70 -3.36 1.51
CA LEU A 77 -9.11 -3.00 1.69
C LEU A 77 -9.95 -4.17 2.22
N PHE A 78 -9.69 -5.41 1.76
CA PHE A 78 -10.35 -6.61 2.27
C PHE A 78 -9.92 -6.99 3.69
N LEU A 79 -8.70 -6.64 4.11
CA LEU A 79 -8.22 -6.87 5.48
C LEU A 79 -8.80 -5.85 6.48
N LEU A 80 -9.34 -4.73 6.02
CA LEU A 80 -9.82 -3.65 6.86
C LEU A 80 -11.00 -4.05 7.76
N PRO A 81 -12.05 -4.75 7.27
CA PRO A 81 -13.11 -5.30 8.10
C PRO A 81 -12.57 -6.25 9.18
N VAL A 82 -11.57 -7.07 8.82
CA VAL A 82 -10.92 -8.01 9.75
C VAL A 82 -10.23 -7.25 10.88
N LEU A 83 -9.51 -6.17 10.57
CA LEU A 83 -8.88 -5.30 11.56
C LEU A 83 -9.90 -4.63 12.49
N ILE A 84 -11.02 -4.15 11.95
CA ILE A 84 -12.10 -3.53 12.74
C ILE A 84 -12.73 -4.56 13.71
N ILE A 85 -13.05 -5.75 13.22
CA ILE A 85 -13.62 -6.83 14.04
C ILE A 85 -12.61 -7.23 15.13
N LEU A 86 -11.33 -7.39 14.77
CA LEU A 86 -10.28 -7.77 15.70
C LEU A 86 -10.07 -6.73 16.81
N LYS A 87 -10.11 -5.44 16.48
CA LYS A 87 -10.04 -4.34 17.46
C LYS A 87 -11.18 -4.40 18.47
N ARG A 88 -12.40 -4.71 18.02
CA ARG A 88 -13.59 -4.83 18.87
C ARG A 88 -13.56 -6.09 19.73
N ALA A 89 -13.23 -7.24 19.14
CA ALA A 89 -13.30 -8.53 19.83
C ALA A 89 -12.09 -8.81 20.73
N ARG A 90 -10.86 -8.45 20.29
CA ARG A 90 -9.61 -8.80 20.99
C ARG A 90 -8.54 -7.70 20.87
N LYS A 91 -8.75 -6.59 21.60
CA LYS A 91 -7.85 -5.41 21.62
C LYS A 91 -6.37 -5.73 21.86
N ASN A 92 -6.03 -6.67 22.75
CA ASN A 92 -4.64 -7.06 23.01
C ASN A 92 -3.97 -7.74 21.81
N ILE A 93 -4.72 -8.54 21.04
CA ILE A 93 -4.20 -9.19 19.83
C ILE A 93 -4.07 -8.14 18.72
N TYR A 94 -5.04 -7.25 18.59
CA TYR A 94 -5.00 -6.13 17.65
C TYR A 94 -3.73 -5.27 17.80
N MET A 95 -3.37 -4.88 19.03
CA MET A 95 -2.14 -4.11 19.28
C MET A 95 -0.86 -4.88 18.91
N LYS A 96 -0.82 -6.20 19.15
CA LYS A 96 0.30 -7.05 18.71
C LYS A 96 0.42 -7.12 17.18
N VAL A 97 -0.70 -7.20 16.48
CA VAL A 97 -0.74 -7.25 15.01
C VAL A 97 -0.22 -5.93 14.42
N ILE A 98 -0.71 -4.79 14.89
CA ILE A 98 -0.23 -3.48 14.40
C ILE A 98 1.27 -3.31 14.66
N ASN A 99 1.75 -3.63 15.85
CA ASN A 99 3.17 -3.48 16.17
C ASN A 99 4.07 -4.36 15.31
N ARG A 100 3.60 -5.54 14.87
CA ARG A 100 4.33 -6.36 13.89
C ARG A 100 4.33 -5.74 12.51
N ILE A 101 3.19 -5.21 12.06
CA ILE A 101 3.07 -4.61 10.73
C ILE A 101 3.93 -3.34 10.64
N ASP A 102 3.95 -2.51 11.67
CA ASP A 102 4.82 -1.32 11.75
C ASP A 102 6.31 -1.66 11.77
N HIS A 103 6.70 -2.86 12.20
CA HIS A 103 8.09 -3.31 12.13
C HIS A 103 8.50 -3.75 10.71
N ILE A 104 7.53 -4.09 9.87
CA ILE A 104 7.74 -4.58 8.51
C ILE A 104 7.67 -3.43 7.49
N ILE A 105 6.79 -2.45 7.73
CA ILE A 105 6.56 -1.26 6.88
C ILE A 105 7.48 -0.11 7.28
#